data_AF-A0A1I8EVY9-F1
#
_entry.id   AF-A0A1I8EVY9-F1
#
_cell.length_a   1.000
_cell.length_b   1.000
_cell.length_c   1.000
_cell.angle_alpha   90.00
_cell.angle_beta   90.00
_cell.angle_gamma   90.00
#
_symmetry.space_group_name_H-M   'P 1'
#
loop_
_entity.id
_entity.type
_entity.pdbx_description
1 polymer ?
#
loop_
_entity_poly.entity_id
_entity_poly.type
_entity_poly.pdbx_seq_one_letter_code
_entity_poly.pdbx_strand_id
1 'polypeptide(L)'
;MVTNLQYYPLIWNCLFSFFHCDIYNGGKYPLWLSFLNDEMPYNNPAVREVENVAVLGIGTARGLANVVSTIWKKNLISEKIWKRISKPMEYGQDRITYFNLYRGHGFFYRSHPISRNEFLIIHPGHGNQNLIIDPFNKVVAVMIRNAIMWRQNALSESFDLANDIIKIANRNSCLVTILVDYMR
;
A
#
# COMPACT_ATOMS: atom_id res chain seq x y z
N MET A 1 -7.02 -24.36 18.87
CA MET A 1 -6.68 -25.37 17.84
C MET A 1 -7.48 -25.07 16.59
N VAL A 2 -6.89 -24.32 15.64
CA VAL A 2 -7.40 -24.05 14.27
C VAL A 2 -6.17 -23.67 13.43
N THR A 3 -5.45 -24.67 12.93
CA THR A 3 -5.29 -25.08 11.51
C THR A 3 -4.32 -24.23 10.67
N ASN A 4 -3.28 -24.92 10.20
CA ASN A 4 -2.18 -24.52 9.31
C ASN A 4 -2.64 -24.12 7.89
N LEU A 5 -3.46 -23.08 7.74
CA LEU A 5 -3.95 -22.66 6.43
C LEU A 5 -3.87 -21.14 6.32
N GLN A 6 -2.78 -20.63 5.74
CA GLN A 6 -2.74 -19.34 5.03
C GLN A 6 -1.38 -18.97 4.39
N TYR A 7 -0.48 -19.94 4.21
CA TYR A 7 0.52 -19.85 3.13
C TYR A 7 -0.13 -20.02 1.75
N TYR A 8 -1.34 -20.60 1.69
CA TYR A 8 -1.96 -21.06 0.45
C TYR A 8 -2.44 -19.94 -0.50
N PRO A 9 -2.98 -18.75 -0.17
CA PRO A 9 -3.48 -17.89 -1.27
C PRO A 9 -2.38 -17.25 -2.14
N LEU A 10 -1.20 -16.94 -1.57
CA LEU A 10 -0.05 -16.49 -2.36
C LEU A 10 0.74 -17.69 -2.87
N ILE A 11 1.07 -18.67 -2.03
CA ILE A 11 1.87 -19.85 -2.45
C ILE A 11 1.04 -20.84 -3.26
N TRP A 12 -0.29 -20.96 -3.15
CA TRP A 12 -1.15 -21.88 -3.92
C TRP A 12 -1.59 -21.28 -5.26
N ASN A 13 -2.01 -20.00 -5.29
CA ASN A 13 -2.19 -19.32 -6.58
C ASN A 13 -0.84 -19.20 -7.29
N CYS A 14 0.25 -18.92 -6.56
CA CYS A 14 1.57 -19.02 -7.13
C CYS A 14 2.13 -20.45 -7.21
N LEU A 15 1.57 -21.56 -6.71
CA LEU A 15 2.19 -22.90 -6.90
C LEU A 15 1.77 -23.48 -8.25
N PHE A 16 0.54 -23.17 -8.70
CA PHE A 16 0.11 -23.43 -10.07
C PHE A 16 0.55 -22.34 -11.04
N SER A 17 0.68 -21.08 -10.58
CA SER A 17 1.17 -19.97 -11.40
C SER A 17 2.66 -19.66 -11.23
N PHE A 18 3.45 -20.37 -10.41
CA PHE A 18 4.87 -20.03 -10.10
C PHE A 18 5.72 -20.02 -11.36
N PHE A 19 5.38 -20.92 -12.27
CA PHE A 19 6.05 -21.09 -13.55
C PHE A 19 5.52 -20.14 -14.63
N HIS A 20 4.46 -19.38 -14.36
CA HIS A 20 3.81 -18.48 -15.33
C HIS A 20 3.68 -17.03 -14.86
N CYS A 21 3.93 -16.72 -13.58
CA CYS A 21 3.86 -15.35 -13.09
C CYS A 21 5.20 -14.63 -13.25
N ASP A 22 5.19 -13.54 -14.01
CA ASP A 22 6.37 -12.71 -14.23
C ASP A 22 6.91 -12.08 -12.94
N ILE A 23 6.17 -12.10 -11.83
CA ILE A 23 6.65 -11.63 -10.52
C ILE A 23 7.88 -12.40 -10.04
N TYR A 24 8.06 -13.67 -10.37
CA TYR A 24 9.26 -14.40 -9.96
C TYR A 24 10.50 -13.92 -10.73
N ASN A 25 10.35 -13.76 -12.06
CA ASN A 25 11.42 -13.26 -12.92
C ASN A 25 11.74 -11.79 -12.62
N GLY A 26 10.71 -10.95 -12.50
CA GLY A 26 10.82 -9.53 -12.16
C GLY A 26 11.27 -9.29 -10.72
N GLY A 27 10.93 -10.18 -9.79
CA GLY A 27 11.31 -10.04 -8.38
C GLY A 27 12.77 -10.39 -8.09
N LYS A 28 13.45 -11.07 -9.03
CA LYS A 28 14.87 -11.43 -8.94
C LYS A 28 15.79 -10.53 -9.76
N TYR A 29 15.23 -9.64 -10.59
CA TYR A 29 16.00 -8.82 -11.53
C TYR A 29 15.68 -7.32 -11.38
N PRO A 30 16.69 -6.42 -11.41
CA PRO A 30 18.12 -6.73 -11.40
C PRO A 30 18.55 -7.28 -10.03
N LEU A 31 19.63 -8.07 -10.00
CA LEU A 31 20.06 -8.78 -8.79
C LEU A 31 20.22 -7.87 -7.57
N TRP A 32 20.71 -6.64 -7.79
CA TRP A 32 20.94 -5.65 -6.74
C TRP A 32 19.66 -4.95 -6.22
N LEU A 33 18.50 -5.20 -6.84
CA LEU A 33 17.17 -4.78 -6.36
C LEU A 33 16.23 -5.98 -6.08
N SER A 34 16.75 -7.20 -6.08
CA SER A 34 15.94 -8.39 -5.88
C SER A 34 15.26 -8.38 -4.50
N PHE A 35 13.93 -8.47 -4.46
CA PHE A 35 13.17 -8.62 -3.20
C PHE A 35 12.85 -10.08 -2.88
N LEU A 36 13.24 -11.01 -3.77
CA LEU A 36 13.07 -12.46 -3.63
C LEU A 36 14.38 -13.20 -3.30
N ASN A 37 15.48 -12.48 -3.07
CA ASN A 37 16.74 -13.06 -2.61
C ASN A 37 16.76 -13.22 -1.08
N ASP A 38 17.63 -14.12 -0.59
CA ASP A 38 17.79 -14.41 0.83
C ASP A 38 18.28 -13.20 1.63
N GLU A 39 19.13 -12.36 1.01
CA GLU A 39 19.59 -11.10 1.58
C GLU A 39 18.81 -9.93 1.00
N MET A 40 18.25 -9.09 1.88
CA MET A 40 17.51 -7.89 1.48
C MET A 40 18.48 -6.79 1.01
N PRO A 41 18.54 -6.45 -0.30
CA PRO A 41 19.57 -5.55 -0.82
C PRO A 41 19.39 -4.11 -0.33
N TYR A 42 18.19 -3.72 0.11
CA TYR A 42 17.85 -2.36 0.53
C TYR A 42 18.51 -1.92 1.84
N ASN A 43 19.23 -2.80 2.53
CA ASN A 43 20.07 -2.44 3.66
C ASN A 43 21.50 -2.05 3.28
N ASN A 44 21.91 -2.28 2.03
CA ASN A 44 23.20 -1.86 1.52
C ASN A 44 23.21 -0.34 1.25
N PRO A 45 24.13 0.45 1.85
CA PRO A 45 24.24 1.89 1.59
C PRO A 45 24.39 2.24 0.11
N ALA A 46 25.19 1.46 -0.64
CA ALA A 46 25.40 1.70 -2.07
C ALA A 46 24.10 1.53 -2.89
N VAL A 47 23.19 0.66 -2.43
CA VAL A 47 21.86 0.51 -3.05
C VAL A 47 20.97 1.69 -2.68
N ARG A 48 21.02 2.16 -1.42
CA ARG A 48 20.20 3.30 -0.93
C ARG A 48 20.58 4.64 -1.57
N GLU A 49 21.82 4.79 -2.02
CA GLU A 49 22.30 5.99 -2.71
C GLU A 49 21.72 6.13 -4.13
N VAL A 50 21.18 5.05 -4.71
CA VAL A 50 20.55 5.12 -6.03
C VAL A 50 19.19 5.81 -5.94
N GLU A 51 18.95 6.78 -6.82
CA GLU A 51 17.63 7.40 -6.93
C GLU A 51 16.64 6.46 -7.62
N ASN A 52 15.82 5.76 -6.81
CA ASN A 52 14.73 4.93 -7.33
C ASN A 52 13.42 5.22 -6.58
N VAL A 53 12.53 5.95 -7.25
CA VAL A 53 11.24 6.39 -6.70
C VAL A 53 10.22 5.26 -6.50
N ALA A 54 10.46 4.07 -7.06
CA ALA A 54 9.54 2.94 -6.95
C ALA A 54 9.71 2.14 -5.65
N VAL A 55 10.95 2.02 -5.13
CA VAL A 55 11.26 1.08 -4.02
C VAL A 55 12.20 1.63 -2.94
N LEU A 56 12.93 2.72 -3.18
CA LEU A 56 13.96 3.24 -2.25
C LEU A 56 13.51 4.46 -1.42
N GLY A 57 12.20 4.70 -1.32
CA GLY A 57 11.67 5.75 -0.45
C GLY A 57 11.95 5.45 1.02
N ILE A 58 12.71 6.33 1.69
CA ILE A 58 13.00 6.24 3.13
C ILE A 58 12.24 7.34 3.86
N GLY A 59 11.47 6.98 4.89
CA GLY A 59 10.71 7.94 5.67
C GLY A 59 10.02 7.31 6.89
N THR A 60 9.30 8.15 7.63
CA THR A 60 8.49 7.73 8.79
C THR A 60 7.01 7.76 8.44
N ALA A 61 6.17 7.01 9.17
CA ALA A 61 4.72 7.00 8.91
C ALA A 61 4.14 8.42 9.06
N ARG A 62 4.62 9.14 10.08
CA ARG A 62 4.33 10.56 10.32
C ARG A 62 4.74 11.45 9.16
N GLY A 63 5.95 11.29 8.65
CA GLY A 63 6.45 12.07 7.51
C GLY A 63 5.57 11.88 6.28
N LEU A 64 5.28 10.63 5.93
CA LEU A 64 4.47 10.30 4.76
C LEU A 64 3.01 10.78 4.90
N ALA A 65 2.40 10.62 6.07
CA ALA A 65 1.05 11.15 6.33
C ALA A 65 1.00 12.69 6.26
N ASN A 66 2.05 13.35 6.75
CA ASN A 66 2.19 14.80 6.70
C ASN A 66 2.34 15.34 5.28
N VAL A 67 3.00 14.61 4.37
CA VAL A 67 3.09 15.00 2.96
C VAL A 67 1.69 15.16 2.36
N VAL A 68 0.85 14.12 2.46
CA VAL A 68 -0.52 14.15 1.92
C VAL A 68 -1.35 15.23 2.60
N SER A 69 -1.26 15.33 3.93
CA SER A 69 -1.97 16.36 4.70
C SER A 69 -1.55 17.78 4.30
N THR A 70 -0.27 18.00 4.00
CA THR A 70 0.27 19.29 3.55
C THR A 70 -0.22 19.64 2.15
N ILE A 71 -0.28 18.66 1.25
CA ILE A 71 -0.82 18.85 -0.10
C ILE A 71 -2.26 19.38 -0.03
N TRP A 72 -3.11 18.82 0.84
CA TRP A 72 -4.46 19.35 1.07
C TRP A 72 -4.45 20.73 1.73
N LYS A 73 -3.73 20.90 2.84
CA LYS A 73 -3.72 22.18 3.59
C LYS A 73 -3.21 23.37 2.77
N LYS A 74 -2.27 23.12 1.87
CA LYS A 74 -1.62 24.14 1.04
C LYS A 74 -2.19 24.19 -0.39
N ASN A 75 -3.21 23.39 -0.70
CA ASN A 75 -3.82 23.30 -2.03
C ASN A 75 -2.78 23.07 -3.15
N LEU A 76 -1.76 22.24 -2.90
CA LEU A 76 -0.68 21.99 -3.87
C LEU A 76 -1.15 21.20 -5.09
N ILE A 77 -2.28 20.49 -4.95
CA ILE A 77 -2.98 19.80 -6.03
C ILE A 77 -4.39 20.37 -6.10
N SER A 78 -4.84 20.75 -7.29
CA SER A 78 -6.18 21.32 -7.47
C SER A 78 -7.29 20.30 -7.22
N GLU A 79 -8.47 20.78 -6.79
CA GLU A 79 -9.65 19.94 -6.58
C GLU A 79 -10.06 19.15 -7.84
N LYS A 80 -9.85 19.72 -9.04
CA LYS A 80 -10.06 19.02 -10.31
C LYS A 80 -9.16 17.78 -10.43
N ILE A 81 -7.90 17.89 -10.03
CA ILE A 81 -6.97 16.76 -10.05
C ILE A 81 -7.31 15.77 -8.96
N TRP A 82 -7.64 16.21 -7.74
CA TRP A 82 -8.11 15.33 -6.68
C TRP A 82 -9.32 14.49 -7.09
N LYS A 83 -10.32 15.11 -7.71
CA LYS A 83 -11.51 14.41 -8.23
C LYS A 83 -11.15 13.38 -9.32
N ARG A 84 -10.10 13.64 -10.10
CA ARG A 84 -9.63 12.71 -11.13
C ARG A 84 -8.90 11.53 -10.50
N ILE A 85 -7.94 11.78 -9.62
CA ILE A 85 -7.13 10.73 -8.99
C ILE A 85 -7.84 9.98 -7.87
N SER A 86 -9.03 10.42 -7.43
CA SER A 86 -9.82 9.70 -6.42
C SER A 86 -10.64 8.55 -7.00
N LYS A 87 -10.64 8.36 -8.32
CA LYS A 87 -11.33 7.26 -9.00
C LYS A 87 -10.33 6.37 -9.75
N PRO A 88 -10.51 5.04 -9.74
CA PRO A 88 -9.69 4.16 -10.55
C PRO A 88 -9.95 4.38 -12.04
N MET A 89 -8.95 4.11 -12.88
CA MET A 89 -9.10 4.11 -14.34
C MET A 89 -9.64 2.78 -14.85
N GLU A 90 -9.29 1.68 -14.18
CA GLU A 90 -9.73 0.34 -14.56
C GLU A 90 -9.80 -0.61 -13.37
N TYR A 91 -10.57 -1.68 -13.56
CA TYR A 91 -10.52 -2.90 -12.76
C TYR A 91 -10.09 -4.03 -13.68
N GLY A 92 -9.01 -4.72 -13.33
CA GLY A 92 -8.49 -5.78 -14.18
C GLY A 92 -7.44 -6.61 -13.49
N GLN A 93 -7.08 -7.71 -14.16
CA GLN A 93 -6.01 -8.58 -13.71
C GLN A 93 -4.66 -7.95 -14.04
N ASP A 94 -3.79 -7.90 -13.04
CA ASP A 94 -2.41 -7.50 -13.23
C ASP A 94 -1.60 -8.64 -13.86
N ARG A 95 -0.83 -8.36 -14.91
CA ARG A 95 -0.08 -9.40 -15.63
C ARG A 95 1.13 -9.92 -14.86
N ILE A 96 1.67 -9.13 -13.94
CA ILE A 96 2.88 -9.51 -13.18
C ILE A 96 2.46 -10.29 -11.93
N THR A 97 1.53 -9.72 -11.16
CA THR A 97 1.08 -10.24 -9.86
C THR A 97 -0.14 -11.15 -9.94
N TYR A 98 -0.88 -11.15 -11.07
CA TYR A 98 -2.13 -11.90 -11.29
C TYR A 98 -3.30 -11.53 -10.38
N PHE A 99 -3.15 -10.47 -9.58
CA PHE A 99 -4.22 -9.95 -8.73
C PHE A 99 -5.22 -9.13 -9.55
N ASN A 100 -6.50 -9.30 -9.25
CA ASN A 100 -7.55 -8.42 -9.75
C ASN A 100 -7.64 -7.18 -8.86
N LEU A 101 -7.33 -6.02 -9.42
CA LEU A 101 -7.17 -4.79 -8.65
C LEU A 101 -7.83 -3.63 -9.40
N TYR A 102 -8.34 -2.67 -8.65
CA TYR A 102 -8.61 -1.34 -9.20
C TYR A 102 -7.29 -0.56 -9.25
N ARG A 103 -6.97 0.06 -10.40
CA ARG A 103 -5.71 0.80 -10.57
C ARG A 103 -5.86 2.03 -11.47
N GLY A 104 -4.88 2.93 -11.38
CA GLY A 104 -4.84 4.15 -12.17
C GLY A 104 -4.02 5.26 -11.53
N HIS A 105 -3.49 6.19 -12.33
CA HIS A 105 -2.73 7.36 -11.86
C HIS A 105 -1.52 7.06 -10.96
N GLY A 106 -0.94 5.85 -11.05
CA GLY A 106 0.17 5.41 -10.20
C GLY A 106 -0.25 4.85 -8.84
N PHE A 107 -1.56 4.66 -8.61
CA PHE A 107 -2.10 4.11 -7.37
C PHE A 107 -2.94 2.86 -7.60
N PHE A 108 -3.15 2.12 -6.52
CA PHE A 108 -4.20 1.12 -6.43
C PHE A 108 -5.39 1.70 -5.68
N TYR A 109 -6.55 1.07 -5.81
CA TYR A 109 -7.77 1.54 -5.19
C TYR A 109 -8.54 0.40 -4.52
N ARG A 110 -9.28 0.77 -3.48
CA ARG A 110 -10.23 -0.12 -2.81
C ARG A 110 -11.55 0.61 -2.62
N SER A 111 -12.66 -0.09 -2.72
CA SER A 111 -13.97 0.48 -2.41
C SER A 111 -13.99 1.07 -1.01
N HIS A 112 -14.56 2.26 -0.88
CA HIS A 112 -14.63 2.97 0.39
C HIS A 112 -15.55 2.23 1.38
N PRO A 113 -15.19 2.12 2.68
CA PRO A 113 -15.93 1.30 3.66
C PRO A 113 -17.35 1.79 4.01
N ILE A 114 -17.75 2.99 3.58
CA ILE A 114 -19.03 3.62 3.95
C ILE A 114 -19.75 4.27 2.76
N SER A 115 -19.02 4.81 1.78
CA SER A 115 -19.61 5.45 0.60
C SER A 115 -19.46 4.57 -0.64
N ARG A 116 -20.57 4.13 -1.23
CA ARG A 116 -20.58 3.13 -2.32
C ARG A 116 -19.89 3.58 -3.61
N ASN A 117 -19.85 4.88 -3.87
CA ASN A 117 -19.29 5.43 -5.10
C ASN A 117 -17.87 6.00 -4.91
N GLU A 118 -17.33 5.95 -3.70
CA GLU A 118 -16.00 6.47 -3.38
C GLU A 118 -14.96 5.36 -3.24
N PHE A 119 -13.70 5.73 -3.38
CA PHE A 119 -12.56 4.82 -3.30
C PHE A 119 -11.51 5.36 -2.35
N LEU A 120 -10.85 4.44 -1.65
CA LEU A 120 -9.58 4.69 -0.99
C LEU A 120 -8.47 4.60 -2.04
N ILE A 121 -7.55 5.55 -2.02
CA ILE A 121 -6.30 5.49 -2.77
C ILE A 121 -5.28 4.78 -1.88
N ILE A 122 -4.65 3.73 -2.39
CA ILE A 122 -3.73 2.91 -1.61
C ILE A 122 -2.42 2.67 -2.37
N HIS A 123 -1.33 2.53 -1.62
CA HIS A 123 -0.03 2.18 -2.17
C HIS A 123 0.71 1.23 -1.21
N PRO A 124 0.38 -0.07 -1.22
CA PRO A 124 1.08 -1.06 -0.40
C PRO A 124 2.50 -1.25 -0.90
N GLY A 125 3.44 -1.39 0.04
CA GLY A 125 4.83 -1.71 -0.22
C GLY A 125 5.19 -3.11 0.23
N HIS A 126 6.30 -3.62 -0.30
CA HIS A 126 6.89 -4.88 0.14
C HIS A 126 7.11 -4.87 1.66
N GLY A 127 6.82 -5.98 2.34
CA GLY A 127 6.81 -6.05 3.81
C GLY A 127 5.53 -5.59 4.49
N ASN A 128 4.44 -5.38 3.72
CA ASN A 128 3.12 -5.01 4.21
C ASN A 128 3.06 -3.67 4.95
N GLN A 129 3.91 -2.73 4.51
CA GLN A 129 3.72 -1.30 4.75
C GLN A 129 2.65 -0.75 3.79
N ASN A 130 1.95 0.30 4.18
CA ASN A 130 0.83 0.80 3.39
C ASN A 130 0.57 2.29 3.62
N LEU A 131 0.34 3.00 2.52
CA LEU A 131 -0.25 4.34 2.51
C LEU A 131 -1.70 4.21 2.09
N ILE A 132 -2.61 4.69 2.92
CA ILE A 132 -4.06 4.70 2.66
C ILE A 132 -4.54 6.14 2.77
N ILE A 133 -5.07 6.65 1.66
CA ILE A 133 -5.61 7.99 1.55
C ILE A 133 -7.10 7.86 1.27
N ASP A 134 -7.89 8.56 2.07
CA ASP A 134 -9.32 8.74 1.87
C ASP A 134 -9.56 10.21 1.47
N PRO A 135 -9.69 10.50 0.16
CA PRO A 135 -9.96 11.85 -0.31
C PRO A 135 -11.36 12.35 0.08
N PHE A 136 -12.31 11.46 0.38
CA PHE A 136 -13.69 11.80 0.67
C PHE A 136 -13.83 12.32 2.10
N ASN A 137 -13.32 11.60 3.10
CA ASN A 137 -13.30 12.09 4.50
C ASN A 137 -12.05 12.91 4.83
N LYS A 138 -11.12 13.09 3.89
CA LYS A 138 -9.81 13.75 4.09
C LYS A 138 -9.02 13.11 5.23
N VAL A 139 -9.00 11.78 5.26
CA VAL A 139 -8.26 10.96 6.22
C VAL A 139 -7.02 10.37 5.53
N VAL A 140 -5.91 10.32 6.25
CA VAL A 140 -4.69 9.63 5.82
C VAL A 140 -4.27 8.69 6.93
N ALA A 141 -4.08 7.42 6.58
CA ALA A 141 -3.54 6.40 7.45
C ALA A 141 -2.27 5.83 6.81
N VAL A 142 -1.21 5.73 7.60
CA VAL A 142 0.07 5.16 7.16
C VAL A 142 0.53 4.12 8.16
N MET A 143 0.94 2.98 7.65
CA MET A 143 1.55 1.89 8.41
C MET A 143 2.94 1.62 7.83
N ILE A 144 3.99 1.94 8.60
CA ILE A 144 5.38 1.57 8.26
C ILE A 144 5.87 0.52 9.26
N ARG A 145 6.62 -0.47 8.77
CA ARG A 145 7.14 -1.59 9.55
C ARG A 145 8.60 -1.81 9.18
N ASN A 146 9.44 -2.10 10.18
CA ASN A 146 10.88 -2.36 9.95
C ASN A 146 11.15 -3.83 9.58
N ALA A 147 10.28 -4.75 10.01
CA ALA A 147 10.36 -6.15 9.62
C ALA A 147 9.52 -6.41 8.36
N ILE A 148 10.07 -7.20 7.43
CA ILE A 148 9.31 -7.67 6.28
C ILE A 148 8.28 -8.69 6.75
N MET A 149 7.04 -8.26 6.90
CA MET A 149 5.97 -9.14 7.39
C MET A 149 5.27 -9.81 6.21
N TRP A 150 5.62 -11.05 5.89
CA TRP A 150 4.95 -11.84 4.84
C TRP A 150 3.68 -12.56 5.34
N ARG A 151 3.02 -12.03 6.37
CA ARG A 151 1.78 -12.61 6.89
C ARG A 151 0.59 -11.98 6.19
N GLN A 152 -0.34 -12.80 5.70
CA GLN A 152 -1.50 -12.31 4.94
C GLN A 152 -2.35 -11.30 5.73
N ASN A 153 -2.47 -11.49 7.04
CA ASN A 153 -3.22 -10.58 7.91
C ASN A 153 -2.52 -9.22 8.13
N ALA A 154 -1.20 -9.10 7.94
CA ALA A 154 -0.48 -7.87 8.24
C ALA A 154 -0.88 -6.69 7.32
N LEU A 155 -1.23 -6.98 6.06
CA LEU A 155 -1.79 -5.98 5.16
C LEU A 155 -3.24 -5.66 5.53
N SER A 156 -4.05 -6.68 5.85
CA SER A 156 -5.44 -6.49 6.31
C SER A 156 -5.54 -5.63 7.56
N GLU A 157 -4.61 -5.79 8.51
CA GLU A 157 -4.51 -4.95 9.72
C GLU A 157 -4.44 -3.45 9.37
N SER A 158 -3.69 -3.08 8.33
CA SER A 158 -3.60 -1.67 7.90
C SER A 158 -4.94 -1.16 7.36
N PHE A 159 -5.69 -2.00 6.66
CA PHE A 159 -7.01 -1.66 6.14
C PHE A 159 -8.06 -1.61 7.25
N ASP A 160 -8.05 -2.56 8.18
CA ASP A 160 -9.00 -2.61 9.29
C ASP A 160 -8.83 -1.38 10.17
N LEU A 161 -7.58 -1.04 10.51
CA LEU A 161 -7.25 0.20 11.23
C LEU A 161 -7.78 1.43 10.47
N ALA A 162 -7.47 1.56 9.18
CA ALA A 162 -7.92 2.71 8.39
C ALA A 162 -9.46 2.79 8.30
N ASN A 163 -10.13 1.65 8.09
CA ASN A 163 -11.58 1.56 8.02
C ASN A 163 -12.23 2.01 9.33
N ASP A 164 -11.68 1.60 10.46
CA ASP A 164 -12.22 1.98 11.77
C ASP A 164 -11.99 3.46 12.06
N ILE A 165 -10.81 4.00 11.72
CA ILE A 165 -10.55 5.44 11.78
C ILE A 165 -11.57 6.22 10.93
N ILE A 166 -11.79 5.80 9.68
CA ILE A 166 -12.72 6.45 8.75
C ILE A 166 -14.15 6.44 9.30
N LYS A 167 -14.61 5.30 9.84
CA LYS A 167 -15.94 5.19 10.46
C LYS A 167 -16.07 6.13 11.66
N ILE A 168 -15.04 6.25 12.48
CA ILE A 168 -15.03 7.14 13.66
C ILE A 168 -15.02 8.61 13.22
N ALA A 169 -14.15 8.99 12.29
CA ALA A 169 -14.04 10.35 11.77
C ALA A 169 -15.35 10.84 11.14
N ASN A 170 -16.01 9.98 10.35
CA ASN A 170 -17.30 10.29 9.73
C ASN A 170 -18.44 10.50 10.74
N ARG A 171 -18.39 9.84 11.91
CA ARG A 171 -19.38 10.06 12.98
C ARG A 171 -19.20 11.41 13.71
N ASN A 172 -17.97 11.93 13.75
CA ASN A 172 -17.60 13.10 14.54
C ASN A 172 -17.39 14.37 13.70
N SER A 173 -17.62 14.34 12.38
CA SER A 173 -17.43 15.47 11.45
C SER A 173 -16.07 16.18 11.60
N CYS A 174 -14.99 15.43 11.88
CA CYS A 174 -13.67 15.98 12.18
C CYS A 174 -12.61 15.45 11.22
N LEU A 175 -11.65 16.31 10.85
CA LEU A 175 -10.44 15.91 10.13
C LEU A 175 -9.52 15.12 11.09
N VAL A 176 -9.30 13.84 10.83
CA VAL A 176 -8.52 12.95 11.70
C VAL A 176 -7.27 12.46 10.98
N THR A 177 -6.10 12.82 11.51
CA THR A 177 -4.80 12.23 11.14
C THR A 177 -4.35 11.34 12.28
N ILE A 178 -4.32 10.01 12.08
CA ILE A 178 -3.88 9.05 13.09
C ILE A 178 -2.64 8.32 12.56
N LEU A 179 -1.65 8.21 13.44
CA LEU A 179 -0.32 7.67 13.18
C LEU A 179 -0.13 6.43 14.04
N VAL A 180 0.22 5.31 13.42
CA VAL A 180 0.60 4.09 14.12
C VAL A 180 1.98 3.68 13.64
N ASP A 181 3.00 4.02 14.42
CA ASP A 181 4.35 3.49 14.26
C ASP A 181 4.43 2.17 15.05
N TYR A 182 4.54 1.04 14.35
CA TYR A 182 4.70 -0.26 15.00
C TYR A 182 6.19 -0.63 15.08
N MET A 183 6.82 -0.22 16.18
CA MET A 183 8.18 -0.64 16.53
C MET A 183 8.06 -1.92 17.37
N ARG A 184 8.43 -3.07 16.82
CA ARG A 184 8.75 -4.27 17.59
C ARG A 184 10.20 -4.65 17.34
#